data_AF-A0A7W1D695-F1
#
_entry.id   AF-A0A7W1D695-F1
#
_cell.length_a   1.000
_cell.length_b   1.000
_cell.length_c   1.000
_cell.angle_alpha   90.00
_cell.angle_beta   90.00
_cell.angle_gamma   90.00
#
_symmetry.space_group_name_H-M   'P 1'
#
loop_
_entity.id
_entity.type
_entity.pdbx_description
1 polymer ?
#
loop_
_entity_poly.entity_id
_entity_poly.type
_entity_poly.pdbx_seq_one_letter_code
_entity_poly.pdbx_strand_id
1 'polypeptide(L)'
;QGSRFPADLNGNFFGPRLLELAASRGWPVFFLGAAPGIAESAARRLTDRIAGLRVVGVRDGHFGREQDAEVAEEVRATGAGLVLVALGNPLQERWLHRWLPATGARLGTGVGAFFDFQAGAVQRAPGWMNSLGLEWAHRLVLEPRRMWRRYLVGNPLFLVRAARSARMRSSVPGATP
;
A
#
# COMPACT_ATOMS: atom_id res chain seq x y z
N GLN A 1 -27.02 -6.53 -3.74
CA GLN A 1 -26.16 -7.60 -4.27
C GLN A 1 -24.94 -6.95 -4.92
N GLY A 2 -23.71 -7.38 -4.61
CA GLY A 2 -22.50 -6.86 -5.25
C GLY A 2 -21.95 -7.90 -6.22
N SER A 3 -21.79 -7.55 -7.49
CA SER A 3 -21.04 -8.37 -8.45
C SER A 3 -19.57 -8.45 -8.03
N ARG A 4 -18.90 -9.55 -8.37
CA ARG A 4 -17.43 -9.63 -8.16
C ARG A 4 -16.76 -8.57 -9.03
N PHE A 5 -15.75 -7.90 -8.46
CA PHE A 5 -14.88 -7.03 -9.25
C PHE A 5 -14.22 -7.86 -10.35
N PRO A 6 -14.24 -7.39 -11.61
CA PRO A 6 -13.76 -8.17 -12.76
C PRO A 6 -12.23 -8.31 -12.79
N ALA A 7 -11.50 -7.45 -12.06
CA ALA A 7 -10.06 -7.47 -11.99
C ALA A 7 -9.57 -7.60 -10.53
N ASP A 8 -8.45 -8.30 -10.34
CA ASP A 8 -7.72 -8.28 -9.08
C ASP A 8 -7.04 -6.92 -8.92
N LEU A 9 -7.71 -6.03 -8.18
CA LEU A 9 -7.22 -4.69 -7.86
C LEU A 9 -6.32 -4.66 -6.63
N ASN A 10 -5.69 -5.79 -6.26
CA ASN A 10 -4.68 -5.75 -5.20
C ASN A 10 -3.60 -4.71 -5.53
N GLY A 11 -2.99 -4.12 -4.50
CA GLY A 11 -2.02 -3.02 -4.67
C GLY A 11 -0.85 -3.35 -5.58
N ASN A 12 -0.51 -4.63 -5.74
CA ASN A 12 0.58 -5.09 -6.60
C ASN A 12 0.22 -5.12 -8.08
N PHE A 13 -1.06 -5.28 -8.45
CA PHE A 13 -1.53 -5.16 -9.83
C PHE A 13 -1.95 -3.73 -10.16
N PHE A 14 -2.48 -3.01 -9.18
CA PHE A 14 -2.86 -1.61 -9.36
C PHE A 14 -1.63 -0.69 -9.50
N GLY A 15 -0.58 -0.89 -8.70
CA GLY A 15 0.62 -0.05 -8.69
C GLY A 15 1.29 0.10 -10.06
N PRO A 16 1.63 -0.99 -10.77
CA PRO A 16 2.25 -0.91 -12.09
C PRO A 16 1.36 -0.21 -13.12
N ARG A 17 0.05 -0.48 -13.14
CA ARG A 17 -0.90 0.19 -14.05
C ARG A 17 -1.02 1.68 -13.78
N LEU A 18 -1.00 2.08 -12.52
CA LEU A 18 -0.97 3.50 -12.16
C LEU A 18 0.32 4.18 -12.63
N LEU A 19 1.46 3.50 -12.53
CA LEU A 19 2.74 4.02 -13.00
C LEU A 19 2.84 4.10 -14.53
N GLU A 20 2.27 3.13 -15.26
CA GLU A 20 2.13 3.21 -16.72
C GLU A 20 1.27 4.40 -17.14
N LEU A 21 0.15 4.64 -16.43
CA LEU A 21 -0.67 5.82 -16.65
C LEU A 21 0.11 7.11 -16.36
N ALA A 22 0.84 7.17 -15.23
CA ALA A 22 1.68 8.30 -14.88
C ALA A 22 2.73 8.58 -15.96
N ALA A 23 3.39 7.55 -16.48
CA ALA A 23 4.35 7.65 -17.57
C ALA A 23 3.71 8.23 -18.84
N SER A 24 2.56 7.67 -19.28
CA SER A 24 1.84 8.17 -20.47
C SER A 24 1.38 9.63 -20.36
N ARG A 25 1.18 10.11 -19.13
CA ARG A 25 0.72 11.47 -18.82
C ARG A 25 1.87 12.41 -18.42
N GLY A 26 3.11 11.93 -18.38
CA GLY A 26 4.28 12.70 -17.94
C GLY A 26 4.24 13.13 -16.47
N TRP A 27 3.46 12.44 -15.64
CA TRP A 27 3.31 12.79 -14.23
C TRP A 27 4.59 12.49 -13.45
N PRO A 28 5.16 13.48 -12.73
CA PRO A 28 6.27 13.24 -11.81
C PRO A 28 5.79 12.42 -10.60
N VAL A 29 6.50 11.35 -10.29
CA VAL A 29 6.14 10.42 -9.21
C VAL A 29 7.21 10.42 -8.11
N PHE A 30 6.78 10.48 -6.85
CA PHE A 30 7.64 10.36 -5.68
C PHE A 30 7.37 9.04 -4.94
N PHE A 31 8.43 8.34 -4.53
CA PHE A 31 8.33 7.09 -3.77
C PHE A 31 8.73 7.33 -2.32
N LEU A 32 7.80 7.13 -1.38
CA LEU A 32 8.01 7.36 0.05
C LEU A 32 7.79 6.07 0.84
N GLY A 33 8.75 5.64 1.67
CA GLY A 33 8.61 4.51 2.58
C GLY A 33 9.53 3.32 2.26
N ALA A 34 9.18 2.16 2.82
CA ALA A 34 10.02 0.95 2.84
C ALA A 34 11.36 1.11 3.61
N ALA A 35 12.16 0.04 3.61
CA ALA A 35 13.49 0.05 4.21
C ALA A 35 14.50 0.83 3.35
N PRO A 36 15.60 1.35 3.95
CA PRO A 36 16.60 2.10 3.20
C PRO A 36 17.11 1.29 1.99
N GLY A 37 17.12 1.91 0.82
CA GLY A 37 17.55 1.27 -0.43
C GLY A 37 16.45 0.49 -1.18
N ILE A 38 15.32 0.17 -0.55
CA ILE A 38 14.24 -0.59 -1.20
C ILE A 38 13.49 0.26 -2.21
N ALA A 39 13.07 1.47 -1.82
CA ALA A 39 12.34 2.35 -2.72
C ALA A 39 13.21 2.82 -3.90
N GLU A 40 14.52 3.00 -3.68
CA GLU A 40 15.49 3.37 -4.71
C GLU A 40 15.72 2.22 -5.69
N SER A 41 15.84 0.98 -5.18
CA SER A 41 15.93 -0.23 -6.02
C SER A 41 14.65 -0.43 -6.84
N ALA A 42 13.49 -0.22 -6.22
CA ALA A 42 12.20 -0.29 -6.91
C ALA A 42 12.10 0.79 -8.00
N ALA A 43 12.50 2.03 -7.73
CA ALA A 43 12.52 3.13 -8.70
C ALA A 43 13.34 2.76 -9.93
N ARG A 44 14.60 2.33 -9.76
CA ARG A 44 15.48 1.93 -10.88
C ARG A 44 14.84 0.83 -11.74
N ARG A 45 14.40 -0.26 -11.10
CA ARG A 45 13.78 -1.40 -11.81
C ARG A 45 12.46 -1.04 -12.50
N LEU A 46 11.74 -0.05 -11.98
CA LEU A 46 10.49 0.41 -12.57
C LEU A 46 10.74 1.36 -13.75
N THR A 47 11.71 2.27 -13.64
CA THR A 47 12.10 3.15 -14.75
C THR A 47 12.69 2.37 -15.92
N ASP A 48 13.41 1.28 -15.66
CA ASP A 48 13.93 0.40 -16.72
C ASP A 48 12.81 -0.36 -17.46
N ARG A 49 11.70 -0.67 -16.75
CA ARG A 49 10.58 -1.45 -17.31
C ARG A 49 9.47 -0.61 -17.91
N ILE A 50 9.27 0.61 -17.42
CA ILE A 50 8.17 1.49 -17.82
C ILE A 50 8.76 2.72 -18.50
N ALA A 51 8.80 2.67 -19.84
CA ALA A 51 9.29 3.77 -20.65
C ALA A 51 8.53 5.07 -20.35
N GLY A 52 9.27 6.17 -20.14
CA GLY A 52 8.71 7.49 -19.83
C GLY A 52 8.28 7.68 -18.37
N LEU A 53 8.47 6.69 -17.49
CA LEU A 53 8.22 6.87 -16.06
C LEU A 53 9.20 7.88 -15.46
N ARG A 54 8.67 8.97 -14.89
CA ARG A 54 9.47 10.03 -14.28
C ARG A 54 9.42 9.98 -12.76
N VAL A 55 10.35 9.24 -12.15
CA VAL A 55 10.53 9.25 -10.69
C VAL A 55 11.37 10.47 -10.31
N VAL A 56 10.78 11.41 -9.57
CA VAL A 56 11.42 12.71 -9.23
C VAL A 56 12.02 12.75 -7.83
N GLY A 57 11.79 11.73 -7.02
CA GLY A 57 12.37 11.62 -5.70
C GLY A 57 12.03 10.29 -5.03
N VAL A 58 12.88 9.92 -4.09
CA VAL A 58 12.73 8.72 -3.27
C VAL A 58 13.15 9.06 -1.85
N ARG A 59 12.37 8.58 -0.88
CA ARG A 59 12.68 8.67 0.55
C ARG A 59 12.26 7.39 1.25
N ASP A 60 13.12 6.82 2.07
CA ASP A 60 12.79 5.65 2.88
C ASP A 60 11.79 5.97 4.00
N GLY A 61 11.28 4.95 4.69
CA GLY A 61 10.29 5.10 5.74
C GLY A 61 10.84 5.24 7.18
N HIS A 62 12.17 5.35 7.36
CA HIS A 62 12.81 5.36 8.67
C HIS A 62 12.97 6.78 9.21
N PHE A 63 11.86 7.46 9.41
CA PHE A 63 11.80 8.79 10.00
C PHE A 63 10.72 8.86 11.10
N GLY A 64 10.93 9.76 12.06
CA GLY A 64 9.96 10.02 13.12
C GLY A 64 8.83 10.96 12.69
N ARG A 65 7.74 11.00 13.47
CA ARG A 65 6.57 11.86 13.14
C ARG A 65 6.90 13.35 13.15
N GLU A 66 7.93 13.72 13.90
CA GLU A 66 8.50 15.07 13.96
C GLU A 66 9.10 15.51 12.62
N GLN A 67 9.48 14.57 11.76
CA GLN A 67 10.02 14.83 10.43
C GLN A 67 8.94 14.80 9.34
N ASP A 68 7.68 14.49 9.66
CA ASP A 68 6.62 14.38 8.64
C ASP A 68 6.48 15.67 7.81
N ALA A 69 6.61 16.83 8.46
CA ALA A 69 6.51 18.14 7.81
C ALA A 69 7.67 18.37 6.83
N GLU A 70 8.88 18.01 7.24
CA GLU A 70 10.08 18.07 6.42
C GLU A 70 9.95 17.14 5.20
N VAL A 71 9.48 15.91 5.40
CA VAL A 71 9.25 14.96 4.31
C VAL A 71 8.20 15.48 3.32
N ALA A 72 7.12 16.12 3.79
CA ALA A 72 6.13 16.72 2.90
C ALA A 72 6.74 17.86 2.04
N GLU A 73 7.66 18.61 2.63
CA GLU A 73 8.44 19.68 1.99
C GLU A 73 9.45 19.15 0.97
N GLU A 74 10.16 18.07 1.30
CA GLU A 74 11.01 17.34 0.36
C GLU A 74 10.19 16.93 -0.88
N VAL A 75 9.03 16.31 -0.67
CA VAL A 75 8.14 15.89 -1.77
C VAL A 75 7.71 17.10 -2.60
N ARG A 76 7.28 18.20 -1.95
CA ARG A 76 6.87 19.42 -2.66
C ARG A 76 7.99 20.00 -3.51
N ALA A 77 9.21 20.04 -2.98
CA ALA A 77 10.37 20.58 -3.69
C ALA A 77 10.68 19.83 -4.99
N THR A 78 10.34 18.53 -5.08
CA THR A 78 10.49 17.75 -6.32
C THR A 78 9.45 18.07 -7.40
N GLY A 79 8.37 18.76 -7.05
CA GLY A 79 7.23 18.98 -7.94
C GLY A 79 6.43 17.72 -8.26
N ALA A 80 6.43 16.73 -7.34
CA ALA A 80 5.69 15.49 -7.51
C ALA A 80 4.19 15.73 -7.71
N GLY A 81 3.61 15.06 -8.72
CA GLY A 81 2.18 15.07 -8.99
C GLY A 81 1.46 13.85 -8.42
N LEU A 82 2.21 12.77 -8.22
CA LEU A 82 1.78 11.51 -7.61
C LEU A 82 2.76 11.08 -6.52
N VAL A 83 2.25 10.69 -5.35
CA VAL A 83 3.07 10.15 -4.24
C VAL A 83 2.62 8.72 -3.91
N LEU A 84 3.55 7.77 -3.99
CA LEU A 84 3.32 6.39 -3.55
C LEU A 84 3.90 6.20 -2.15
N VAL A 85 3.08 5.80 -1.16
CA VAL A 85 3.44 5.75 0.26
C VAL A 85 3.46 4.31 0.79
N ALA A 86 4.61 3.84 1.25
CA ALA A 86 4.90 2.49 1.73
C ALA A 86 5.34 2.48 3.21
N LEU A 87 4.65 3.24 4.06
CA LEU A 87 4.91 3.30 5.51
C LEU A 87 4.21 2.17 6.30
N GLY A 88 3.39 1.39 5.61
CA GLY A 88 2.56 0.34 6.21
C GLY A 88 1.30 0.90 6.88
N ASN A 89 0.34 0.01 7.10
CA ASN A 89 -0.93 0.35 7.74
C ASN A 89 -0.76 0.38 9.27
N PRO A 90 -1.28 1.39 9.99
CA PRO A 90 -2.13 2.50 9.52
C PRO A 90 -1.37 3.80 9.23
N LEU A 91 -0.03 3.77 9.22
CA LEU A 91 0.80 4.98 9.15
C LEU A 91 0.68 5.69 7.80
N GLN A 92 0.66 4.93 6.70
CA GLN A 92 0.55 5.50 5.35
C GLN A 92 -0.77 6.27 5.16
N GLU A 93 -1.90 5.75 5.66
CA GLU A 93 -3.20 6.41 5.51
C GLU A 93 -3.25 7.69 6.35
N ARG A 94 -2.68 7.65 7.56
CA ARG A 94 -2.59 8.82 8.44
C ARG A 94 -1.68 9.90 7.88
N TRP A 95 -0.53 9.50 7.32
CA TRP A 95 0.40 10.42 6.71
C TRP A 95 -0.25 11.08 5.49
N LEU A 96 -0.84 10.29 4.58
CA LEU A 96 -1.55 10.81 3.41
C LEU A 96 -2.68 11.77 3.79
N HIS A 97 -3.53 11.39 4.74
CA HIS A 97 -4.63 12.24 5.19
C HIS A 97 -4.13 13.59 5.73
N ARG A 98 -3.00 13.59 6.46
CA ARG A 98 -2.49 14.80 7.11
C ARG A 98 -1.62 15.66 6.19
N TRP A 99 -0.77 15.04 5.38
CA TRP A 99 0.36 15.71 4.74
C TRP A 99 0.28 15.77 3.21
N LEU A 100 -0.57 14.96 2.57
CA LEU A 100 -0.74 15.02 1.11
C LEU A 100 -1.03 16.44 0.61
N PRO A 101 -1.91 17.26 1.24
CA PRO A 101 -2.13 18.64 0.80
C PRO A 101 -0.86 19.51 0.81
N ALA A 102 0.02 19.32 1.80
CA ALA A 102 1.26 20.09 1.94
C ALA A 102 2.31 19.75 0.86
N THR A 103 2.26 18.52 0.33
CA THR A 103 3.16 18.10 -0.77
C THR A 103 2.87 18.78 -2.11
N GLY A 104 1.67 19.33 -2.30
CA GLY A 104 1.20 19.84 -3.59
C GLY A 104 0.86 18.76 -4.63
N ALA A 105 1.07 17.48 -4.32
CA ALA A 105 0.69 16.38 -5.21
C ALA A 105 -0.83 16.26 -5.31
N ARG A 106 -1.33 15.95 -6.51
CA ARG A 106 -2.77 15.79 -6.76
C ARG A 106 -3.31 14.45 -6.28
N LEU A 107 -2.45 13.44 -6.23
CA LEU A 107 -2.81 12.09 -5.84
C LEU A 107 -1.74 11.51 -4.93
N GLY A 108 -2.18 10.89 -3.85
CA GLY A 108 -1.33 10.07 -3.00
C GLY A 108 -2.02 8.74 -2.72
N THR A 109 -1.29 7.64 -2.76
CA THR A 109 -1.85 6.32 -2.48
C THR A 109 -0.92 5.48 -1.62
N GLY A 110 -1.51 4.76 -0.67
CA GLY A 110 -0.81 3.80 0.16
C GLY A 110 -0.58 2.51 -0.62
N VAL A 111 0.67 2.09 -0.74
CA VAL A 111 1.06 0.92 -1.54
C VAL A 111 1.58 -0.26 -0.72
N GLY A 112 1.71 -0.09 0.61
CA GLY A 112 2.18 -1.16 1.51
C GLY A 112 3.52 -1.74 1.04
N ALA A 113 3.60 -3.06 0.90
CA ALA A 113 4.84 -3.77 0.51
C ALA A 113 5.16 -3.72 -1.00
N PHE A 114 4.50 -2.85 -1.78
CA PHE A 114 4.70 -2.76 -3.22
C PHE A 114 6.18 -2.57 -3.58
N PHE A 115 6.90 -1.66 -2.91
CA PHE A 115 8.31 -1.44 -3.21
C PHE A 115 9.18 -2.67 -2.92
N ASP A 116 8.90 -3.42 -1.85
CA ASP A 116 9.61 -4.66 -1.55
C ASP A 116 9.49 -5.70 -2.67
N PHE A 117 8.29 -5.81 -3.27
CA PHE A 117 8.06 -6.68 -4.42
C PHE A 117 8.79 -6.18 -5.66
N GLN A 118 8.72 -4.89 -5.95
CA GLN A 118 9.35 -4.32 -7.15
C GLN A 118 10.88 -4.30 -7.05
N ALA A 119 11.44 -4.17 -5.84
CA ALA A 119 12.85 -4.30 -5.55
C ALA A 119 13.35 -5.77 -5.58
N GLY A 120 12.42 -6.74 -5.53
CA GLY A 120 12.74 -8.17 -5.44
C GLY A 120 13.17 -8.63 -4.05
N ALA A 121 12.96 -7.80 -3.01
CA ALA A 121 13.32 -8.11 -1.63
C ALA A 121 12.36 -9.13 -0.97
N VAL A 122 11.10 -9.16 -1.43
CA VAL A 122 10.10 -10.13 -0.98
C VAL A 122 9.61 -10.96 -2.16
N GLN A 123 9.63 -12.28 -2.00
CA GLN A 123 9.09 -13.23 -2.97
C GLN A 123 7.58 -13.37 -2.80
N ARG A 124 6.83 -13.31 -3.90
CA ARG A 124 5.38 -13.57 -3.88
C ARG A 124 5.11 -15.05 -3.60
N ALA A 125 3.95 -15.34 -3.03
CA ALA A 125 3.45 -16.71 -2.99
C ALA A 125 3.31 -17.25 -4.43
N PRO A 126 3.64 -18.53 -4.68
CA PRO A 126 3.40 -19.18 -5.96
C PRO A 126 1.99 -18.93 -6.50
N GLY A 127 1.84 -18.86 -7.82
CA GLY A 127 0.56 -18.52 -8.47
C GLY A 127 -0.61 -19.39 -8.01
N TRP A 128 -0.38 -20.70 -7.83
CA TRP A 128 -1.39 -21.64 -7.33
C TRP A 128 -1.86 -21.30 -5.91
N MET A 129 -0.99 -20.81 -5.03
CA MET A 129 -1.37 -20.38 -3.68
C MET A 129 -2.20 -19.12 -3.71
N ASN A 130 -1.85 -18.16 -4.59
CA ASN A 130 -2.63 -16.94 -4.76
C ASN A 130 -4.04 -17.25 -5.30
N SER A 131 -4.15 -18.12 -6.31
CA SER A 131 -5.45 -18.57 -6.85
C SER A 131 -6.35 -19.26 -5.81
N LEU A 132 -5.76 -19.88 -4.78
CA LEU A 132 -6.47 -20.49 -3.65
C LEU A 132 -6.68 -19.53 -2.47
N GLY A 133 -6.24 -18.27 -2.56
CA GLY A 133 -6.30 -17.31 -1.46
C GLY A 133 -5.35 -17.63 -0.28
N LEU A 134 -4.33 -18.46 -0.50
CA LEU A 134 -3.38 -18.95 0.51
C LEU A 134 -2.13 -18.07 0.67
N GLU A 135 -2.13 -16.84 0.12
CA GLU A 135 -1.01 -15.92 0.27
C GLU A 135 -0.70 -15.62 1.76
N TRP A 136 -1.72 -15.58 2.61
CA TRP A 136 -1.55 -15.39 4.05
C TRP A 136 -0.73 -16.51 4.70
N ALA A 137 -0.93 -17.76 4.29
CA ALA A 137 -0.24 -18.93 4.83
C ALA A 137 1.22 -18.92 4.40
N HIS A 138 1.49 -18.59 3.14
CA HIS A 138 2.84 -18.39 2.62
C HIS A 138 3.60 -17.31 3.43
N ARG A 139 2.96 -16.16 3.66
CA ARG A 139 3.56 -15.08 4.47
C ARG A 139 3.76 -15.46 5.94
N LEU A 140 2.87 -16.27 6.51
CA LEU A 140 3.02 -16.77 7.88
C LEU A 140 4.22 -17.72 8.00
N VAL A 141 4.48 -18.57 7.00
CA VAL A 141 5.66 -19.44 6.96
C VAL A 141 6.95 -18.65 6.83
N LEU A 142 6.96 -17.60 5.99
CA LEU A 142 8.16 -16.77 5.78
C LEU A 142 8.44 -15.81 6.95
N GLU A 143 7.40 -15.25 7.58
CA GLU A 143 7.55 -14.26 8.64
C GLU A 143 6.75 -14.63 9.91
N PRO A 144 6.97 -15.81 10.51
CA PRO A 144 6.12 -16.34 11.58
C PRO A 144 6.08 -15.40 12.78
N ARG A 145 7.22 -14.83 13.19
CA ARG A 145 7.34 -13.92 14.35
C ARG A 145 6.56 -12.61 14.17
N ARG A 146 6.47 -12.09 12.94
CA ARG A 146 5.78 -10.84 12.63
C ARG A 146 4.28 -11.04 12.41
N MET A 147 3.90 -12.19 11.84
CA MET A 147 2.54 -12.41 11.33
C MET A 147 1.63 -13.22 12.28
N TRP A 148 2.18 -14.04 13.19
CA TRP A 148 1.37 -14.96 14.02
C TRP A 148 0.29 -14.25 14.84
N ARG A 149 0.62 -13.13 15.49
CA ARG A 149 -0.34 -12.36 16.30
C ARG A 149 -1.53 -11.90 15.48
N ARG A 150 -1.28 -11.46 14.24
CA ARG A 150 -2.33 -10.99 13.35
C ARG A 150 -3.25 -12.14 12.93
N TYR A 151 -2.69 -13.28 12.52
CA TYR A 151 -3.47 -14.38 11.98
C TYR A 151 -4.11 -15.29 13.03
N LEU A 152 -3.40 -15.61 14.11
CA LEU A 152 -3.87 -16.57 15.11
C LEU A 152 -4.67 -15.91 16.25
N VAL A 153 -4.51 -14.60 16.46
CA VAL A 153 -5.23 -13.87 17.52
C VAL A 153 -6.16 -12.82 16.92
N GLY A 154 -5.62 -11.97 16.04
CA GLY A 154 -6.35 -10.85 15.44
C GLY A 154 -7.57 -11.29 14.61
N ASN A 155 -7.39 -12.22 13.67
CA ASN A 155 -8.46 -12.67 12.79
C ASN A 155 -9.62 -13.35 13.55
N PRO A 156 -9.38 -14.32 14.47
CA PRO A 156 -10.46 -14.91 15.26
C PRO A 156 -11.21 -13.86 16.11
N LEU A 157 -10.49 -12.95 16.75
CA LEU A 157 -11.10 -11.89 17.56
C LEU A 157 -11.96 -10.95 16.70
N PHE A 158 -11.49 -10.61 15.50
CA PHE A 158 -12.27 -9.85 14.53
C PHE A 158 -13.57 -10.59 14.15
N LEU A 159 -13.50 -11.87 13.81
CA LEU A 159 -14.68 -12.67 13.46
C LEU A 159 -15.70 -12.72 14.60
N VAL A 160 -15.25 -12.91 15.84
CA VAL A 160 -16.13 -12.89 17.04
C VAL A 160 -16.79 -11.52 17.20
N ARG A 161 -16.03 -10.42 17.07
CA ARG A 161 -16.56 -9.05 17.18
C ARG A 161 -17.55 -8.76 16.05
N ALA A 162 -17.21 -9.10 14.82
CA ALA A 162 -18.08 -8.92 13.65
C ALA A 162 -19.39 -9.70 13.81
N ALA A 163 -19.33 -10.96 14.26
CA ALA A 163 -20.50 -11.78 14.52
C ALA A 163 -21.40 -11.20 15.63
N ARG A 164 -20.80 -10.72 16.73
CA ARG A 164 -21.53 -10.03 17.81
C ARG A 164 -22.21 -8.76 17.30
N SER A 165 -21.50 -7.92 16.53
CA SER A 165 -22.06 -6.70 15.93
C SER A 165 -23.17 -6.99 14.91
N ALA A 166 -23.06 -8.07 14.13
CA ALA A 166 -24.13 -8.48 13.23
C ALA A 166 -25.39 -8.91 14.00
N ARG A 167 -25.25 -9.71 15.06
CA ARG A 167 -26.36 -10.15 15.92
C ARG A 167 -27.07 -8.98 16.61
N MET A 168 -26.33 -7.98 17.08
CA MET A 168 -26.90 -6.77 17.70
C MET A 168 -27.69 -5.89 16.71
N ARG A 169 -27.30 -5.86 15.44
CA ARG A 169 -28.02 -5.11 14.39
C ARG A 169 -29.30 -5.81 13.95
N SER A 170 -29.33 -7.15 13.94
CA SER A 170 -30.55 -7.92 13.67
C SER A 170 -31.58 -7.89 14.81
N SER A 171 -31.22 -7.41 15.99
CA SER A 171 -32.12 -7.27 17.15
C SER A 171 -32.72 -5.86 17.32
N VAL A 172 -32.53 -4.95 16.34
CA VAL A 172 -33.20 -3.65 16.30
C VAL A 172 -34.36 -3.72 15.30
N PRO A 173 -35.63 -3.77 15.74
CA PRO A 173 -36.78 -3.66 14.84
C PRO A 173 -36.87 -2.22 14.32
N GLY A 174 -36.83 -2.01 13.01
CA GLY A 174 -37.23 -0.74 12.39
C GLY A 174 -36.29 -0.07 11.38
N ALA A 175 -35.12 -0.64 11.05
CA ALA A 175 -34.30 -0.13 9.95
C ALA A 175 -34.65 -0.84 8.64
N THR A 176 -35.70 -0.39 7.96
CA THR A 176 -36.00 -0.73 6.56
C THR A 176 -35.05 0.01 5.58
N PRO A 177 -34.86 -0.52 4.36
CA PRO A 177 -33.76 -0.15 3.45
C PRO A 177 -33.86 1.25 2.84
#